data_AF-A0A9E0XP86-F1
#
_entry.id   AF-A0A9E0XP86-F1
#
_cell.length_a   1.000
_cell.length_b   1.000
_cell.length_c   1.000
_cell.angle_alpha   90.00
_cell.angle_beta   90.00
_cell.angle_gamma   90.00
#
_symmetry.space_group_name_H-M   'P 1'
#
loop_
_entity.id
_entity.type
_entity.pdbx_description
1 polymer ?
#
loop_
_entity_poly.entity_id
_entity_poly.type
_entity_poly.pdbx_seq_one_letter_code
_entity_poly.pdbx_strand_id
1 'polypeptide(L)'
;MDASSLADEELFREAPDGRIAFTDLGRSCYAPYFGYAGIDIRRVLTREDLDRAERAAFPFLHAYMTQRLKNRPQTIESRAILAALLNDSEAYERALRQLRTRNRLAVIGGSRGGPPSPS
;
A
#
# COMPACT_ATOMS: atom_id res chain seq x y z
N MET A 1 6.84 15.46 15.00
CA MET A 1 6.42 14.04 14.91
C MET A 1 6.17 13.75 13.44
N ASP A 2 6.97 12.89 12.83
CA ASP A 2 6.84 12.53 11.43
C ASP A 2 5.65 11.58 11.23
N ALA A 3 4.84 11.82 10.21
CA ALA A 3 3.67 11.01 9.89
C ALA A 3 3.99 9.52 9.62
N SER A 4 5.25 9.22 9.28
CA SER A 4 5.75 7.84 9.11
C SER A 4 5.85 7.08 10.43
N SER A 5 6.06 7.77 11.57
CA SER A 5 6.14 7.13 12.90
C SER A 5 4.77 6.75 13.44
N LEU A 6 3.71 7.49 13.06
CA LEU A 6 2.34 7.21 13.49
C LEU A 6 1.75 5.96 12.78
N ALA A 7 2.13 5.72 11.52
CA ALA A 7 1.67 4.55 10.78
C ALA A 7 2.28 3.23 11.31
N ASP A 8 3.52 3.28 11.79
CA ASP A 8 4.23 2.12 12.34
C ASP A 8 3.64 1.68 13.71
N GLU A 9 3.30 2.64 14.58
CA GLU A 9 2.69 2.35 15.90
C GLU A 9 1.30 1.70 15.81
N GLU A 10 0.58 1.89 14.69
CA GLU A 10 -0.70 1.23 14.45
C GLU A 10 -0.55 -0.27 14.11
N LEU A 11 0.61 -0.69 13.59
CA LEU A 11 0.82 -2.05 13.08
C LEU A 11 1.61 -2.92 14.06
N PHE A 12 2.58 -2.36 14.77
CA PHE A 12 3.28 -3.07 15.84
C PHE A 12 3.78 -2.08 16.89
N ARG A 13 4.10 -2.60 18.07
CA ARG A 13 4.71 -1.84 19.15
C ARG A 13 6.06 -2.45 19.49
N GLU A 14 7.08 -1.62 19.58
CA GLU A 14 8.40 -2.04 20.04
C GLU A 14 8.51 -1.82 21.54
N ALA A 15 8.86 -2.88 22.28
CA ALA A 15 9.15 -2.82 23.69
C ALA A 15 10.57 -2.27 23.92
N PRO A 16 10.88 -1.72 25.11
CA PRO A 16 12.21 -1.18 25.40
C PRO A 16 13.37 -2.19 25.28
N ASP A 17 13.07 -3.49 25.28
CA ASP A 17 14.03 -4.59 25.09
C ASP A 17 14.23 -4.98 23.61
N GLY A 18 13.69 -4.20 22.67
CA GLY A 18 13.84 -4.39 21.22
C GLY A 18 12.89 -5.43 20.61
N ARG A 19 11.97 -5.99 21.41
CA ARG A 19 10.96 -6.92 20.88
C ARG A 19 9.78 -6.17 20.28
N ILE A 20 9.30 -6.63 19.14
CA ILE A 20 8.07 -6.13 18.53
C ILE A 20 6.89 -7.03 18.86
N ALA A 21 5.73 -6.42 19.07
CA ALA A 21 4.45 -7.08 19.19
C ALA A 21 3.48 -6.49 18.16
N PHE A 22 3.03 -7.30 17.20
CA PHE A 22 2.03 -6.87 16.22
C PHE A 22 0.69 -6.61 16.90
N THR A 23 0.05 -5.51 16.50
CA THR A 23 -1.35 -5.23 16.82
C THR A 23 -2.26 -6.18 16.03
N ASP A 24 -3.56 -6.20 16.33
CA ASP A 24 -4.51 -6.97 15.52
C ASP A 24 -4.56 -6.48 14.06
N LEU A 25 -4.45 -5.16 13.86
CA LEU A 25 -4.37 -4.57 12.52
C LEU A 25 -3.07 -5.01 11.82
N GLY A 26 -1.93 -4.92 12.50
CA GLY A 26 -0.65 -5.40 11.98
C GLY A 26 -0.69 -6.87 11.58
N ARG A 27 -1.25 -7.73 12.43
CA ARG A 27 -1.47 -9.15 12.12
C ARG A 27 -2.35 -9.32 10.89
N SER A 28 -3.45 -8.59 10.79
CA SER A 28 -4.36 -8.68 9.64
C SER A 28 -3.71 -8.24 8.31
N CYS A 29 -2.73 -7.34 8.37
CA CYS A 29 -1.99 -6.85 7.21
C CYS A 29 -0.82 -7.77 6.83
N TYR A 30 0.06 -8.04 7.79
CA TYR A 30 1.34 -8.72 7.59
C TYR A 30 1.22 -10.24 7.57
N ALA A 31 0.37 -10.86 8.38
CA ALA A 31 0.28 -12.31 8.42
C ALA A 31 -0.07 -12.94 7.06
N PRO A 32 -1.08 -12.45 6.30
CA PRO A 32 -1.34 -13.01 4.97
C PRO A 32 -0.21 -12.70 4.00
N TYR A 33 0.42 -11.52 4.08
CA TYR A 33 1.53 -11.14 3.20
C TYR A 33 2.76 -12.03 3.42
N PHE A 34 3.20 -12.19 4.67
CA PHE A 34 4.27 -13.10 5.07
C PHE A 34 3.95 -14.56 4.78
N GLY A 35 2.67 -14.94 4.85
CA GLY A 35 2.20 -16.27 4.46
C GLY A 35 2.54 -16.65 3.02
N TYR A 36 2.54 -15.70 2.07
CA TYR A 36 2.97 -15.97 0.69
C TYR A 36 4.45 -16.37 0.59
N ALA A 37 5.27 -15.90 1.52
CA ALA A 37 6.68 -16.24 1.62
C ALA A 37 6.96 -17.43 2.56
N GLY A 38 5.92 -18.06 3.12
CA GLY A 38 6.05 -19.15 4.09
C GLY A 38 6.57 -18.70 5.47
N ILE A 39 6.48 -17.40 5.78
CA ILE A 39 6.98 -16.83 7.04
C ILE A 39 5.84 -16.80 8.05
N ASP A 40 6.06 -17.41 9.22
CA ASP A 40 5.16 -17.27 10.36
C ASP A 40 5.41 -15.94 11.07
N ILE A 41 4.43 -15.05 11.03
CA ILE A 41 4.47 -13.74 11.70
C ILE A 41 4.81 -13.84 13.20
N ARG A 42 4.47 -14.95 13.86
CA ARG A 42 4.77 -15.16 15.30
C ARG A 42 6.26 -15.32 15.59
N ARG A 43 7.07 -15.58 14.55
CA ARG A 43 8.53 -15.68 14.64
C ARG A 43 9.24 -14.36 14.35
N VAL A 44 8.49 -13.33 13.94
CA VAL A 44 9.02 -11.98 13.69
C VAL A 44 8.96 -11.21 15.01
N LEU A 45 10.05 -11.27 15.77
CA LEU A 45 10.09 -10.80 17.17
C LEU A 45 10.85 -9.50 17.36
N THR A 46 11.66 -9.09 16.39
CA THR A 46 12.47 -7.87 16.45
C THR A 46 12.31 -7.02 15.19
N ARG A 47 12.79 -5.78 15.21
CA ARG A 47 12.85 -4.93 14.02
C ARG A 47 13.70 -5.56 12.91
N GLU A 48 14.81 -6.20 13.28
CA GLU A 48 15.67 -6.88 12.31
C GLU A 48 14.95 -8.08 11.66
N ASP A 49 14.20 -8.86 12.43
CA ASP A 49 13.37 -9.94 11.88
C ASP A 49 12.31 -9.39 10.93
N LEU A 50 11.70 -8.26 11.27
CA LEU A 50 10.69 -7.59 10.44
C LEU A 50 11.30 -7.18 9.10
N ASP A 51 12.42 -6.45 9.12
CA ASP A 51 13.12 -6.03 7.90
C ASP A 51 13.51 -7.24 7.04
N ARG A 52 13.97 -8.33 7.67
CA ARG A 52 14.33 -9.57 6.97
C ARG A 52 13.11 -10.24 6.35
N ALA A 53 12.00 -10.30 7.10
CA ALA A 53 10.75 -10.88 6.63
C ALA A 53 10.15 -10.06 5.47
N GLU A 54 10.19 -8.73 5.55
CA GLU A 54 9.71 -7.85 4.48
C GLU A 54 10.53 -8.00 3.20
N ARG A 55 11.87 -8.06 3.29
CA ARG A 55 12.74 -8.31 2.14
C ARG A 55 12.47 -9.67 1.51
N ALA A 56 12.30 -10.71 2.33
CA ALA A 56 11.99 -12.06 1.85
C ALA A 56 10.59 -12.16 1.23
N ALA A 57 9.62 -11.40 1.73
CA ALA A 57 8.25 -11.38 1.23
C ALA A 57 8.05 -10.46 0.01
N PHE A 58 8.95 -9.48 -0.21
CA PHE A 58 8.85 -8.50 -1.28
C PHE A 58 8.57 -9.08 -2.68
N PRO A 59 9.21 -10.19 -3.12
CA PRO A 59 8.89 -10.82 -4.40
C PRO A 59 7.42 -11.23 -4.57
N PHE A 60 6.70 -11.45 -3.47
CA PHE A 60 5.30 -11.86 -3.45
C PHE A 60 4.32 -10.70 -3.29
N LEU A 61 4.81 -9.47 -3.12
CA LEU A 61 3.97 -8.28 -2.88
C LEU A 61 2.93 -8.09 -3.99
N HIS A 62 3.33 -8.28 -5.25
CA HIS A 62 2.44 -8.15 -6.39
C HIS A 62 1.28 -9.16 -6.35
N ALA A 63 1.58 -10.43 -6.10
CA ALA A 63 0.59 -11.49 -6.01
C ALA A 63 -0.36 -11.27 -4.82
N TYR A 64 0.19 -10.90 -3.66
CA TYR A 64 -0.59 -10.57 -2.47
C TYR A 64 -1.54 -9.40 -2.71
N MET A 65 -1.05 -8.28 -3.25
CA MET A 65 -1.86 -7.09 -3.51
C MET A 65 -2.95 -7.36 -4.54
N THR A 66 -2.63 -8.11 -5.60
CA THR A 66 -3.59 -8.53 -6.62
C THR A 66 -4.72 -9.35 -6.01
N GLN A 67 -4.41 -10.37 -5.21
CA GLN A 67 -5.41 -11.21 -4.56
C GLN A 67 -6.24 -10.44 -3.53
N ARG A 68 -5.59 -9.61 -2.72
CA ARG A 68 -6.24 -8.78 -1.70
C ARG A 68 -7.25 -7.81 -2.32
N LEU A 69 -6.89 -7.18 -3.45
CA LEU A 69 -7.79 -6.28 -4.15
C LEU A 69 -8.95 -7.06 -4.78
N LYS A 70 -8.70 -8.19 -5.45
CA LYS A 70 -9.76 -9.02 -6.05
C LYS A 70 -10.83 -9.47 -5.03
N ASN A 71 -10.42 -9.77 -3.80
CA ASN A 71 -11.30 -10.28 -2.75
C ASN A 71 -12.07 -9.20 -1.97
N ARG A 72 -11.90 -7.91 -2.31
CA ARG A 72 -12.61 -6.79 -1.67
C ARG A 72 -13.62 -6.16 -2.63
N PRO A 73 -14.67 -5.48 -2.10
CA PRO A 73 -15.56 -4.67 -2.91
C PRO A 73 -14.78 -3.71 -3.81
N GLN A 74 -15.02 -3.81 -5.12
CA GLN A 74 -14.28 -3.08 -6.14
C GLN A 74 -14.74 -1.62 -6.22
N THR A 75 -14.17 -0.75 -5.37
CA THR A 75 -14.26 0.71 -5.58
C THR A 75 -13.53 1.10 -6.86
N ILE A 76 -13.83 2.28 -7.40
CA ILE A 76 -13.18 2.75 -8.64
C ILE A 76 -11.66 2.85 -8.45
N GLU A 77 -11.21 3.29 -7.27
CA GLU A 77 -9.79 3.35 -6.90
C GLU A 77 -9.15 1.96 -6.87
N SER A 78 -9.80 1.01 -6.21
CA SER A 78 -9.28 -0.37 -6.16
C SER A 78 -9.21 -1.01 -7.56
N ARG A 79 -10.14 -0.68 -8.46
CA ARG A 79 -10.10 -1.10 -9.86
C ARG A 79 -8.94 -0.48 -10.62
N ALA A 80 -8.66 0.81 -10.40
CA ALA A 80 -7.51 1.47 -11.02
C ALA A 80 -6.20 0.82 -10.56
N ILE A 81 -6.05 0.59 -9.25
CA ILE A 81 -4.84 -0.06 -8.70
C ILE A 81 -4.71 -1.49 -9.23
N LEU A 82 -5.80 -2.26 -9.24
CA LEU A 82 -5.79 -3.63 -9.76
C LEU A 82 -5.45 -3.68 -11.25
N ALA A 83 -6.00 -2.79 -12.07
CA ALA A 83 -5.68 -2.70 -13.48
C ALA A 83 -4.21 -2.35 -13.72
N ALA A 84 -3.65 -1.42 -12.93
CA ALA A 84 -2.23 -1.08 -12.98
C ALA A 84 -1.34 -2.28 -12.62
N LEU A 85 -1.69 -3.04 -11.56
CA LEU A 85 -0.98 -4.26 -11.19
C LEU A 85 -1.03 -5.31 -12.31
N LEU A 86 -2.16 -5.44 -13.00
CA LEU A 86 -2.34 -6.42 -14.07
C LEU A 86 -1.83 -5.95 -15.44
N ASN A 87 -1.26 -4.74 -15.55
CA ASN A 87 -0.90 -4.10 -16.82
C ASN A 87 -2.07 -4.00 -17.82
N ASP A 88 -3.30 -3.83 -17.32
CA ASP A 88 -4.50 -3.61 -18.14
C ASP A 88 -4.73 -2.11 -18.34
N SER A 89 -4.09 -1.56 -19.37
CA SER A 89 -4.14 -0.13 -19.69
C SER A 89 -5.56 0.37 -19.98
N GLU A 90 -6.42 -0.45 -20.61
CA GLU A 90 -7.79 -0.04 -20.94
C GLU A 90 -8.67 0.06 -19.70
N ALA A 91 -8.61 -0.94 -18.82
CA ALA A 91 -9.34 -0.92 -17.56
C ALA A 91 -8.83 0.20 -16.65
N TYR A 92 -7.52 0.46 -16.65
CA TYR A 92 -6.91 1.56 -15.90
C TYR A 92 -7.43 2.92 -16.36
N GLU A 93 -7.36 3.22 -17.66
CA GLU A 93 -7.87 4.48 -18.22
C GLU A 93 -9.38 4.66 -17.99
N ARG A 94 -10.16 3.57 -18.09
CA ARG A 94 -11.59 3.61 -17.77
C ARG A 94 -11.84 3.99 -16.31
N ALA A 95 -11.08 3.42 -15.38
CA ALA A 95 -11.19 3.75 -13.97
C ALA A 95 -10.74 5.20 -13.67
N LEU A 96 -9.65 5.66 -14.29
CA LEU A 96 -9.20 7.06 -14.15
C LEU A 96 -10.23 8.06 -14.66
N ARG A 97 -10.87 7.81 -15.80
CA ARG A 97 -11.97 8.66 -16.30
C ARG A 97 -13.09 8.76 -15.28
N GLN A 98 -13.52 7.64 -14.70
CA GLN A 98 -14.57 7.63 -13.67
C GLN A 98 -14.17 8.41 -12.41
N LEU A 99 -12.90 8.34 -11.98
CA LEU A 99 -12.39 9.10 -10.83
C LEU A 99 -12.33 10.60 -11.11
N ARG A 100 -11.92 11.00 -12.34
CA ARG A 100 -11.91 12.40 -12.78
C ARG A 100 -13.32 12.99 -12.83
N THR A 101 -14.30 12.28 -13.38
CA THR A 101 -15.71 12.74 -13.42
C THR A 101 -16.31 12.94 -12.02
N ARG A 102 -15.79 12.22 -11.01
CA ARG A 102 -16.23 12.34 -9.61
C ARG A 102 -15.43 13.38 -8.79
N ASN A 103 -14.54 14.17 -9.41
CA ASN A 103 -13.62 15.10 -8.73
C ASN A 103 -12.74 14.44 -7.65
N ARG A 104 -12.47 13.14 -7.73
CA ARG A 104 -11.68 12.39 -6.73
C ARG A 104 -10.19 12.23 -7.10
N LEU A 105 -9.78 12.76 -8.26
CA LEU A 105 -8.38 12.88 -8.66
C LEU A 105 -8.05 14.35 -8.87
N ALA A 106 -7.40 14.97 -7.89
CA ALA A 106 -6.63 16.18 -8.17
C ALA A 106 -5.37 15.74 -8.91
N VAL A 107 -5.28 16.05 -10.20
CA VAL A 107 -4.02 15.91 -10.93
C VAL A 107 -3.05 16.92 -10.32
N ILE A 108 -2.07 16.46 -9.55
CA ILE A 108 -0.93 17.30 -9.13
C ILE A 108 -0.03 17.46 -10.36
N GLY A 109 -0.53 18.20 -11.35
CA GLY A 109 0.20 18.62 -12.53
C GLY A 109 0.86 19.95 -12.22
N GLY A 110 2.19 20.00 -12.27
CA GLY A 110 2.97 21.19 -11.97
C GLY A 110 2.51 22.42 -12.75
N SER A 111 2.42 23.54 -12.04
CA SER A 111 2.26 24.87 -12.62
C SER A 111 3.43 25.20 -13.55
N ARG A 112 3.30 24.85 -14.84
CA ARG A 112 4.09 25.46 -15.90
C ARG A 112 3.24 26.53 -16.58
N GLY A 113 3.65 27.78 -16.36
CA GLY A 113 3.46 28.90 -17.28
C GLY A 113 2.03 29.40 -17.46
N GLY A 114 1.59 30.34 -16.62
CA GLY A 114 0.57 31.31 -17.04
C GLY A 114 1.18 32.25 -18.10
N PRO A 115 0.44 32.62 -19.15
CA PRO A 115 0.93 33.56 -20.15
C PRO A 115 1.09 34.96 -19.51
N PRO A 116 2.08 35.77 -19.94
CA PRO A 116 2.19 37.15 -19.47
C PRO A 116 0.95 37.93 -19.89
N SER A 117 0.33 38.61 -18.93
CA SER A 117 -0.75 39.56 -19.18
C SER A 117 -0.19 40.76 -19.95
N PRO A 118 -0.85 41.21 -21.04
CA PRO A 118 -0.46 42.43 -21.71
C PRO A 118 -0.95 43.64 -20.90
N SER A 119 -0.04 44.59 -20.68
CA SER A 119 -0.34 45.97 -20.29
C SER A 119 -0.04 46.90 -21.46
#